data_AF-A0A139MGF4-F1
#
_entry.id   AF-A0A139MGF4-F1
#
_cell.length_a   1.000
_cell.length_b   1.000
_cell.length_c   1.000
_cell.angle_alpha   90.00
_cell.angle_beta   90.00
_cell.angle_gamma   90.00
#
_symmetry.space_group_name_H-M   'P 1'
#
loop_
_entity.id
_entity.type
_entity.pdbx_description
1 polymer ?
#
loop_
_entity_poly.entity_id
_entity_poly.type
_entity_poly.pdbx_seq_one_letter_code
_entity_poly.pdbx_strand_id
1 'polypeptide(L)' 'MVNGGFQLDLLLATAKLARATYYYQLKQLATEDKDRDIKNEIQAIFKDHKGN' A
#
# COMPACT_ATOMS: atom_id res chain seq x y z
N MET A 1 5.46 -22.84 10.94
CA MET A 1 6.59 -22.11 10.34
C MET A 1 6.55 -20.66 10.79
N VAL A 2 7.42 -20.27 11.72
CA VAL A 2 7.90 -18.89 11.83
C VAL A 2 9.41 -19.04 11.88
N ASN A 3 10.07 -18.91 10.73
CA ASN A 3 11.52 -19.01 10.62
C ASN A 3 12.01 -17.58 10.38
N GLY A 4 12.36 -16.87 11.46
CA GLY A 4 12.98 -15.54 11.45
C GLY A 4 12.08 -14.30 11.44
N GLY A 5 10.74 -14.44 11.52
CA GLY A 5 9.80 -13.31 11.49
C GLY A 5 9.13 -13.03 12.84
N PHE A 6 9.03 -11.75 13.22
CA PHE A 6 8.25 -11.30 14.38
C PHE A 6 6.80 -11.83 14.32
N GLN A 7 6.21 -12.13 15.48
CA GLN A 7 4.82 -12.57 15.55
C GLN A 7 3.90 -11.46 15.01
N LEU A 8 3.16 -11.75 13.94
CA LEU A 8 2.23 -10.81 13.33
C LEU A 8 1.22 -10.27 14.36
N ASP A 9 0.72 -11.12 15.24
CA ASP A 9 -0.23 -10.71 16.27
C ASP A 9 0.36 -9.67 17.24
N LEU A 10 1.65 -9.77 17.57
CA LEU A 10 2.34 -8.78 18.39
C LEU A 10 2.47 -7.44 17.66
N LEU A 11 2.86 -7.47 16.38
CA LEU A 11 2.99 -6.27 15.56
C LEU A 11 1.64 -5.55 15.41
N LEU A 12 0.57 -6.31 15.15
CA LEU A 12 -0.79 -5.77 15.03
C LEU A 12 -1.29 -5.19 16.35
N ALA A 13 -1.00 -5.85 17.48
CA ALA A 13 -1.34 -5.35 18.81
C ALA A 13 -0.60 -4.03 19.12
N THR A 14 0.70 -3.95 18.84
CA THR A 14 1.49 -2.72 19.03
C THR A 14 1.00 -1.58 18.14
N ALA A 15 0.64 -1.89 16.88
CA ALA A 15 0.09 -0.92 15.93
C ALA A 15 -1.39 -0.56 16.20
N LYS A 16 -2.05 -1.21 17.17
CA LYS A 16 -3.49 -1.10 17.44
C LYS A 16 -4.34 -1.34 16.19
N LEU A 17 -3.91 -2.28 15.35
CA LEU A 17 -4.54 -2.59 14.07
C LEU A 17 -5.31 -3.92 14.17
N ALA A 18 -6.55 -3.93 13.71
CA ALA A 18 -7.32 -5.17 13.60
C ALA A 18 -6.74 -6.08 12.51
N ARG A 19 -6.76 -7.40 12.76
CA ARG A 19 -6.24 -8.41 11.82
C ARG A 19 -6.96 -8.40 10.47
N ALA A 20 -8.26 -8.12 10.45
CA ALA A 20 -9.03 -7.95 9.22
C ALA A 20 -8.53 -6.74 8.40
N THR A 21 -8.21 -5.63 9.07
CA THR A 21 -7.66 -4.44 8.42
C THR A 21 -6.30 -4.72 7.80
N TYR A 22 -5.44 -5.47 8.48
CA TYR A 22 -4.15 -5.90 7.93
C TYR A 22 -4.31 -6.72 6.63
N TYR A 23 -5.15 -7.75 6.65
CA TYR A 23 -5.34 -8.57 5.46
C TYR A 23 -6.07 -7.83 4.33
N TYR A 24 -6.97 -6.90 4.67
CA TYR A 24 -7.57 -6.01 3.68
C TYR A 24 -6.50 -5.18 2.98
N GLN A 25 -5.61 -4.52 3.73
CA GLN A 25 -4.52 -3.72 3.17
C GLN A 25 -3.56 -4.57 2.33
N LEU A 26 -3.20 -5.77 2.81
CA LEU A 26 -2.36 -6.70 2.06
C LEU A 26 -2.99 -7.06 0.71
N LYS A 27 -4.30 -7.34 0.69
CA LYS A 27 -5.04 -7.62 -0.54
C LYS A 27 -5.06 -6.40 -1.47
N GLN A 28 -5.27 -5.20 -0.93
CA GLN A 28 -5.24 -3.96 -1.72
C GLN A 28 -3.86 -3.70 -2.33
N LEU A 29 -2.76 -3.97 -1.62
CA LEU A 29 -1.40 -3.84 -2.16
C LEU A 29 -1.10 -4.84 -3.27
N ALA A 30 -1.63 -6.06 -3.16
CA ALA A 30 -1.52 -7.07 -4.21
C ALA A 30 -2.49 -6.82 -5.38
N THR A 31 -3.45 -5.91 -5.23
CA THR A 31 -4.41 -5.59 -6.29
C THR A 31 -3.76 -4.62 -7.26
N GLU A 32 -3.87 -4.94 -8.55
CA GLU A 32 -3.40 -4.06 -9.62
C GLU A 32 -4.13 -2.72 -9.56
N ASP A 33 -3.37 -1.64 -9.62
CA ASP A 33 -3.90 -0.29 -9.72
C ASP A 33 -4.45 -0.08 -11.13
N LYS A 34 -5.77 -0.27 -11.30
CA LYS A 34 -6.46 -0.13 -12.58
C LYS A 34 -6.32 1.27 -13.19
N ASP A 35 -6.09 2.27 -12.35
CA ASP A 35 -5.98 3.67 -12.75
C ASP A 35 -4.51 4.11 -12.87
N ARG A 36 -3.56 3.16 -12.83
CA ARG A 36 -2.12 3.45 -12.88
C ARG A 36 -1.74 4.30 -14.09
N ASP A 37 -2.29 3.99 -15.26
CA ASP A 37 -1.96 4.69 -16.50
C ASP A 37 -2.46 6.14 -16.47
N ILE A 38 -3.70 6.35 -16.02
CA ILE A 38 -4.29 7.69 -15.87
C ILE A 38 -3.51 8.51 -14.82
N LYS A 39 -3.13 7.90 -13.70
CA LYS A 39 -2.31 8.56 -12.66
C LYS A 39 -0.94 8.97 -13.20
N ASN A 40 -0.31 8.11 -14.01
CA ASN A 40 0.96 8.41 -14.65
C ASN A 40 0.83 9.58 -15.64
N GLU A 41 -0.24 9.62 -16.43
CA GLU A 41 -0.52 10.71 -17.37
C GLU A 41 -0.72 12.04 -16.63
N ILE A 42 -1.54 12.07 -15.58
CA ILE A 42 -1.74 13.25 -14.73
C ILE A 42 -0.40 13.72 -14.13
N GLN A 43 0.42 12.78 -13.68
CA GLN A 43 1.72 13.12 -13.09
C GLN A 43 2.72 13.65 -14.14
N ALA A 44 2.66 13.15 -15.37
CA ALA A 44 3.46 13.66 -16.49
C ALA A 44 3.07 15.11 -16.80
N ILE A 45 1.77 15.38 -16.98
CA ILE A 45 1.23 16.74 -17.19
C ILE A 45 1.66 17.67 -16.06
N PHE A 46 1.49 17.26 -14.79
CA PHE A 46 1.91 18.08 -13.66
C PHE A 46 3.41 18.42 -13.71
N LYS A 47 4.27 17.45 -14.03
CA LYS A 47 5.72 17.67 -14.13
C LYS A 47 6.07 18.63 -15.26
N ASP A 48 5.43 18.48 -16.41
CA ASP A 48 5.66 19.33 -17.58
C ASP A 48 5.27 20.79 -17.30
N HIS A 49 4.26 21.01 -16.46
CA HIS A 49 3.75 22.35 -16.11
C HIS A 49 4.23 22.90 -14.76
N LYS A 50 5.04 22.17 -13.98
CA LYS A 50 5.47 22.59 -12.63
C LYS A 50 6.45 23.77 -12.61
N GLY A 51 6.87 24.29 -13.77
CA GLY A 51 7.96 25.27 -13.90
C GLY A 51 7.69 26.46 -14.81
N ASN A 52 6.44 26.72 -15.21
CA ASN A 52 6.03 27.97 -15.88
C ASN A 52 5.42 28.96 -14.89
#